data_AF-A0A3N7CMD9-F1
#
_entry.id   AF-A0A3N7CMD9-F1
#
_cell.length_a   1.000
_cell.length_b   1.000
_cell.length_c   1.000
_cell.angle_alpha   90.00
_cell.angle_beta   90.00
_cell.angle_gamma   90.00
#
_symmetry.space_group_name_H-M   'P 1'
#
loop_
_entity.id
_entity.type
_entity.pdbx_description
1 polymer ?
#
loop_
_entity_poly.entity_id
_entity_poly.type
_entity_poly.pdbx_seq_one_letter_code
_entity_poly.pdbx_strand_id
1 'polypeptide(L)'
;MKKILLAFGAIIVMSSNLAVAQSKPVETKASILKTLRTKVVKGMISDGTPKEKAEKFGDCFTKDLEAKLSLEELKLFNKLNKVKEGQAPPKELLKQAEKMGLQEKMSDMGKDCGYIFQ
;
A
#
# COMPACT_ATOMS: atom_id res chain seq x y z
N MET A 1 -9.52 55.05 -28.95
CA MET A 1 -8.33 55.40 -29.75
C MET A 1 -7.54 54.14 -30.07
N LYS A 2 -7.09 54.01 -31.33
CA LYS A 2 -6.08 53.08 -31.91
C LYS A 2 -6.23 51.58 -31.57
N LYS A 3 -6.81 50.74 -32.44
CA LYS A 3 -6.33 50.19 -33.74
C LYS A 3 -5.20 49.13 -33.62
N ILE A 4 -5.59 47.87 -33.94
CA ILE A 4 -4.95 46.89 -34.85
C ILE A 4 -3.63 46.27 -34.31
N LEU A 5 -3.44 44.94 -34.22
CA LEU A 5 -3.26 44.01 -35.34
C LEU A 5 -3.54 42.54 -34.98
N LEU A 6 -4.41 41.95 -35.79
CA LEU A 6 -4.44 40.53 -36.14
C LEU A 6 -3.11 40.10 -36.76
N ALA A 7 -2.61 38.92 -36.38
CA ALA A 7 -1.82 38.08 -37.25
C ALA A 7 -2.24 36.63 -37.06
N PHE A 8 -3.00 36.14 -38.05
CA PHE A 8 -3.34 34.75 -38.24
C PHE A 8 -2.07 33.92 -38.48
N GLY A 9 -1.81 32.97 -37.60
CA GLY A 9 -0.97 31.81 -37.88
C GLY A 9 -1.84 30.56 -37.73
N ALA A 10 -2.35 30.06 -38.84
CA ALA A 10 -3.04 28.79 -38.89
C ALA A 10 -2.07 27.67 -38.49
N ILE A 11 -2.31 27.05 -37.33
CA ILE A 11 -1.95 25.66 -37.11
C ILE A 11 -3.24 24.96 -36.68
N ILE A 12 -3.91 24.42 -37.69
CA ILE A 12 -4.89 23.35 -37.51
C ILE A 12 -4.09 22.14 -37.00
N VAL A 13 -4.22 21.84 -35.71
CA VAL A 13 -4.06 20.48 -35.22
C VAL A 13 -5.34 20.13 -34.47
N MET A 14 -6.30 19.58 -35.22
CA MET A 14 -7.14 18.53 -34.65
C MET A 14 -6.22 17.47 -34.09
N SER A 15 -6.22 17.25 -32.78
CA SER A 15 -6.26 15.90 -32.23
C SER A 15 -6.25 15.94 -30.70
N SER A 16 -7.32 15.37 -30.18
CA SER A 16 -7.38 14.70 -28.88
C SER A 16 -7.40 15.60 -27.66
N ASN A 17 -8.59 15.68 -27.06
CA ASN A 17 -8.73 15.62 -25.62
C ASN A 17 -7.85 14.48 -25.08
N LEU A 18 -6.59 14.75 -24.73
CA LEU A 18 -5.91 13.97 -23.71
C LEU A 18 -6.56 14.36 -22.38
N ALA A 19 -7.75 13.82 -22.15
CA ALA A 19 -8.11 13.41 -20.82
C ALA A 19 -7.00 12.44 -20.41
N VAL A 20 -6.01 12.95 -19.69
CA VAL A 20 -5.06 12.12 -18.95
C VAL A 20 -5.92 11.34 -17.97
N ALA A 21 -6.37 10.16 -18.40
CA ALA A 21 -6.86 9.14 -17.51
C ALA A 21 -5.69 8.89 -16.57
N GLN A 22 -5.72 9.47 -15.37
CA GLN A 22 -4.83 9.11 -14.29
C GLN A 22 -5.11 7.63 -14.01
N SER A 23 -4.42 6.76 -14.75
CA SER A 23 -4.36 5.33 -14.46
C SER A 23 -3.98 5.24 -13.00
N LYS A 24 -4.90 4.75 -12.16
CA LYS A 24 -4.63 4.52 -10.73
C LYS A 24 -3.28 3.81 -10.65
N PRO A 25 -2.30 4.31 -9.89
CA PRO A 25 -0.99 3.71 -9.84
C PRO A 25 -1.16 2.22 -9.55
N VAL A 26 -0.58 1.38 -10.41
CA VAL A 26 -0.61 -0.06 -10.25
C VAL A 26 0.00 -0.38 -8.88
N GLU A 27 -0.79 -0.93 -7.97
CA GLU A 27 -0.30 -1.34 -6.66
C GLU A 27 0.76 -2.45 -6.86
N THR A 28 2.02 -2.10 -6.62
CA THR A 28 3.17 -3.02 -6.62
C THR A 28 3.41 -3.57 -5.22
N LYS A 29 4.12 -4.71 -5.12
CA LYS A 29 4.55 -5.28 -3.82
C LYS A 29 5.26 -4.23 -2.97
N ALA A 30 6.25 -3.56 -3.55
CA ALA A 30 7.03 -2.53 -2.87
C ALA A 30 6.17 -1.37 -2.31
N SER A 31 5.18 -0.90 -3.09
CA SER A 31 4.29 0.18 -2.62
C SER A 31 3.42 -0.26 -1.44
N ILE A 32 2.90 -1.50 -1.48
CA ILE A 32 2.10 -2.07 -0.40
C ILE A 32 2.96 -2.27 0.85
N LEU A 33 4.13 -2.89 0.71
CA LEU A 33 5.07 -3.16 1.81
C LEU A 33 5.53 -1.86 2.47
N LYS A 34 5.86 -0.81 1.70
CA LYS A 34 6.21 0.50 2.26
C LYS A 34 5.10 1.08 3.12
N THR A 35 3.85 0.93 2.69
CA THR A 35 2.67 1.39 3.46
C THR A 35 2.50 0.59 4.74
N LEU A 36 2.61 -0.75 4.66
CA LEU A 36 2.50 -1.64 5.81
C LEU A 36 3.62 -1.39 6.83
N ARG A 37 4.88 -1.30 6.38
CA ARG A 37 6.04 -0.93 7.21
C ARG A 37 5.75 0.34 8.00
N THR A 38 5.32 1.39 7.31
CA THR A 38 5.06 2.69 7.94
C THR A 38 3.97 2.59 9.00
N LYS A 39 2.88 1.84 8.73
CA LYS A 39 1.80 1.63 9.70
C LYS A 39 2.27 0.86 10.92
N VAL A 40 2.97 -0.26 10.72
CA VAL A 40 3.47 -1.11 11.81
C VAL A 40 4.45 -0.32 12.68
N VAL A 41 5.46 0.33 12.08
CA VAL A 41 6.44 1.13 12.83
C VAL A 41 5.74 2.21 13.64
N LYS A 42 4.78 2.93 13.06
CA LYS A 42 4.03 3.98 13.77
C LYS A 42 3.21 3.42 14.92
N GLY A 43 2.45 2.34 14.70
CA GLY A 43 1.66 1.69 15.74
C GLY A 43 2.53 1.26 16.92
N MET A 44 3.63 0.58 16.64
CA MET A 44 4.56 0.14 17.68
C MET A 44 5.18 1.29 18.48
N ILE A 45 5.55 2.39 17.82
CA ILE A 45 6.06 3.59 18.50
C ILE A 45 4.97 4.21 19.38
N SER A 46 3.73 4.27 18.89
CA SER A 46 2.57 4.74 19.66
C SER A 46 2.31 3.86 20.89
N ASP A 47 2.58 2.56 20.79
CA ASP A 47 2.46 1.60 21.90
C ASP A 47 3.68 1.61 22.85
N GLY A 48 4.64 2.53 22.65
CA GLY A 48 5.80 2.71 23.52
C GLY A 48 7.05 1.92 23.14
N THR A 49 7.06 1.23 21.99
CA THR A 49 8.26 0.56 21.48
C THR A 49 9.33 1.60 21.11
N PRO A 50 10.60 1.44 21.51
CA PRO A 50 11.68 2.31 21.07
C PRO A 50 11.75 2.39 19.53
N LYS A 51 11.87 3.61 18.98
CA LYS A 51 11.88 3.86 17.54
C LYS A 51 12.82 2.92 16.76
N GLU A 52 14.03 2.72 17.27
CA GLU A 52 15.02 1.83 16.65
C GLU A 52 14.53 0.38 16.56
N LYS A 53 13.93 -0.16 17.63
CA LYS A 53 13.37 -1.53 17.65
C LYS A 53 12.14 -1.62 16.73
N ALA A 54 11.28 -0.60 16.73
CA ALA A 54 10.12 -0.54 15.85
C ALA A 54 10.53 -0.52 14.36
N GLU A 55 11.52 0.29 13.98
CA GLU A 55 12.04 0.35 12.62
C GLU A 55 12.66 -0.98 12.18
N LYS A 56 13.53 -1.58 13.02
CA LYS A 56 14.12 -2.91 12.77
C LYS A 56 13.04 -3.98 12.59
N PHE A 57 12.00 -3.97 13.43
CA PHE A 57 10.90 -4.91 13.32
C PHE A 57 10.10 -4.68 12.04
N GLY A 58 9.78 -3.43 11.71
CA GLY A 58 9.08 -3.11 10.46
C GLY A 58 9.83 -3.57 9.21
N ASP A 59 11.17 -3.43 9.21
CA ASP A 59 12.02 -3.94 8.13
C ASP A 59 12.04 -5.46 8.05
N CYS A 60 12.20 -6.15 9.20
CA CYS A 60 12.17 -7.61 9.25
C CYS A 60 10.80 -8.17 8.83
N PHE A 61 9.72 -7.63 9.40
CA PHE A 61 8.35 -8.06 9.12
C PHE A 61 7.96 -7.88 7.66
N THR A 62 8.35 -6.76 7.03
CA THR A 62 8.03 -6.56 5.61
C THR A 62 8.86 -7.42 4.66
N LYS A 63 10.08 -7.82 5.03
CA LYS A 63 10.82 -8.85 4.30
C LYS A 63 10.14 -10.22 4.39
N ASP A 64 9.64 -10.59 5.57
CA ASP A 64 8.93 -11.86 5.75
C ASP A 64 7.64 -11.89 4.91
N LEU A 65 6.88 -10.79 4.92
CA LEU A 65 5.70 -10.61 4.07
C LEU A 65 6.05 -10.70 2.57
N GLU A 66 7.16 -10.09 2.14
CA GLU A 66 7.59 -10.11 0.74
C GLU A 66 7.90 -11.54 0.24
N ALA A 67 8.55 -12.33 1.10
CA ALA A 67 8.99 -13.69 0.83
C ALA A 67 7.82 -14.69 0.85
N LYS A 68 6.91 -14.57 1.82
CA LYS A 68 5.82 -15.54 2.05
C LYS A 68 4.54 -15.26 1.28
N LEU A 69 4.28 -14.00 0.92
CA LEU A 69 3.03 -13.60 0.25
C LEU A 69 3.23 -13.22 -1.22
N SER A 70 2.30 -13.65 -2.04
CA SER A 70 2.11 -13.16 -3.40
C SER A 70 1.59 -11.72 -3.41
N LEU A 71 1.60 -11.08 -4.58
CA LEU A 71 1.07 -9.72 -4.72
C LEU A 71 -0.43 -9.65 -4.41
N GLU A 72 -1.21 -10.66 -4.78
CA GLU A 72 -2.65 -10.68 -4.52
C GLU A 72 -2.96 -10.84 -3.03
N GLU A 73 -2.21 -11.70 -2.35
CA GLU A 73 -2.28 -11.88 -0.90
C GLU A 73 -1.89 -10.60 -0.16
N LEU A 74 -0.82 -9.92 -0.59
CA LEU A 74 -0.43 -8.62 -0.05
C LEU A 74 -1.51 -7.55 -0.26
N LYS A 75 -2.16 -7.53 -1.43
CA LYS A 75 -3.29 -6.61 -1.70
C LYS A 75 -4.46 -6.89 -0.76
N LEU A 76 -4.82 -8.15 -0.57
CA LEU A 76 -5.90 -8.54 0.33
C LEU A 76 -5.55 -8.21 1.79
N PHE A 77 -4.35 -8.55 2.23
CA PHE A 77 -3.83 -8.21 3.55
C PHE A 77 -3.86 -6.69 3.79
N ASN A 78 -3.42 -5.89 2.83
CA ASN A 78 -3.47 -4.43 2.91
C ASN A 78 -4.91 -3.89 2.99
N LYS A 79 -5.86 -4.49 2.27
CA LYS A 79 -7.29 -4.12 2.37
C LYS A 79 -7.86 -4.43 3.75
N LEU A 80 -7.54 -5.59 4.33
CA LEU A 80 -7.94 -5.95 5.69
C LEU A 80 -7.35 -4.96 6.72
N ASN A 81 -6.08 -4.59 6.59
CA ASN A 81 -5.41 -3.56 7.43
C ASN A 81 -5.86 -2.11 7.18
N LYS A 82 -6.79 -1.88 6.25
CA LYS A 82 -7.42 -0.56 6.01
C LYS A 82 -8.82 -0.48 6.62
N VAL A 83 -9.37 -1.59 7.09
CA VAL A 83 -10.63 -1.58 7.86
C VAL A 83 -10.37 -0.82 9.15
N LYS A 84 -11.25 0.14 9.47
CA LYS A 84 -11.09 0.97 10.65
C LYS A 84 -11.28 0.13 11.91
N GLU A 85 -10.60 0.51 12.99
CA GLU A 85 -10.85 -0.07 14.30
C GLU A 85 -12.33 0.07 14.69
N GLY A 86 -12.89 -0.99 15.28
CA GLY A 86 -14.32 -1.07 15.60
C GLY A 86 -15.24 -1.41 14.41
N GLN A 87 -14.72 -1.47 13.18
CA GLN A 87 -15.47 -1.94 12.01
C GLN A 87 -15.15 -3.40 11.71
N ALA A 88 -16.18 -4.23 11.56
CA ALA A 88 -15.99 -5.60 11.10
C ALA A 88 -15.48 -5.60 9.64
N PRO A 89 -14.45 -6.39 9.30
CA PRO A 89 -14.03 -6.55 7.92
C PRO A 89 -15.18 -7.07 7.05
N PRO A 90 -15.31 -6.60 5.79
CA PRO A 90 -16.29 -7.14 4.86
C PRO A 90 -16.17 -8.67 4.74
N LYS A 91 -17.29 -9.40 4.87
CA LYS A 91 -17.32 -10.87 4.80
C LYS A 91 -16.66 -11.43 3.55
N GLU A 92 -16.78 -10.73 2.43
CA GLU A 92 -16.17 -11.14 1.15
C GLU A 92 -14.63 -11.10 1.20
N LEU A 93 -14.04 -10.13 1.92
CA LEU A 93 -12.59 -10.10 2.12
C LEU A 93 -12.12 -11.24 3.04
N LEU A 94 -12.92 -11.57 4.07
CA LEU A 94 -12.63 -12.68 4.98
C LEU A 94 -12.67 -14.02 4.23
N LYS A 95 -13.72 -14.29 3.46
CA LYS A 95 -13.81 -15.49 2.62
C LYS A 95 -12.67 -15.58 1.62
N GLN A 96 -12.26 -14.45 1.04
CA GLN A 96 -11.12 -14.43 0.11
C GLN A 96 -9.82 -14.77 0.84
N ALA A 97 -9.65 -14.30 2.08
CA ALA A 97 -8.46 -14.58 2.89
C ALA A 97 -8.39 -16.05 3.30
N GLU A 98 -9.53 -16.64 3.66
CA GLU A 98 -9.67 -18.08 3.93
C GLU A 98 -9.32 -18.92 2.69
N LYS A 99 -9.89 -18.60 1.53
CA LYS A 99 -9.60 -19.29 0.25
C LYS A 99 -8.12 -19.23 -0.14
N MET A 100 -7.44 -18.15 0.20
CA MET A 100 -6.01 -17.97 -0.07
C MET A 100 -5.11 -18.59 1.01
N GLY A 101 -5.67 -19.20 2.06
CA GLY A 101 -4.89 -19.74 3.18
C GLY A 101 -4.13 -18.66 3.95
N LEU A 102 -4.60 -17.40 3.89
CA LEU A 102 -3.87 -16.25 4.44
C LEU A 102 -3.73 -16.35 5.96
N GLN A 103 -4.73 -16.92 6.64
CA GLN A 103 -4.69 -17.12 8.09
C GLN A 103 -3.53 -18.05 8.52
N GLU A 104 -3.35 -19.16 7.80
CA GLU A 104 -2.28 -20.12 8.07
C GLU A 104 -0.91 -19.49 7.80
N LYS A 105 -0.76 -18.81 6.66
CA LYS A 105 0.48 -18.10 6.29
C LYS A 105 0.84 -16.96 7.24
N MET A 106 -0.16 -16.34 7.86
CA MET A 106 0.07 -15.28 8.85
C MET A 106 0.40 -15.82 10.25
N SER A 107 0.18 -17.11 10.51
CA SER A 107 0.35 -17.71 11.84
C SER A 107 1.81 -17.76 12.32
N ASP A 108 2.77 -17.74 11.38
CA ASP A 108 4.21 -17.70 11.66
C ASP A 108 4.89 -16.39 11.23
N MET A 109 4.11 -15.45 10.67
CA MET A 109 4.63 -14.20 10.13
C MET A 109 5.27 -13.35 11.22
N GLY A 110 6.53 -12.96 11.01
CA GLY A 110 7.27 -12.13 11.94
C GLY A 110 7.76 -12.84 13.20
N LYS A 111 7.56 -14.17 13.36
CA LYS A 111 8.13 -14.92 14.49
C LYS A 111 9.65 -14.80 14.54
N ASP A 112 10.30 -14.89 13.39
CA ASP A 112 11.74 -14.74 13.25
C ASP A 112 12.24 -13.31 13.51
N CYS A 113 11.33 -12.33 13.64
CA CYS A 113 11.67 -10.95 14.01
C CYS A 113 11.66 -10.73 15.53
N GLY A 114 11.25 -11.71 16.34
CA GLY A 114 11.10 -11.57 17.78
C GLY A 114 12.40 -11.25 18.54
N TYR A 115 13.56 -11.66 18.02
CA TYR A 115 14.87 -11.38 18.63
C TYR A 115 15.17 -9.88 18.77
N ILE A 116 14.49 -9.01 18.01
CA ILE A 116 14.66 -7.56 18.05
C ILE A 116 14.28 -6.96 19.42
N PHE A 117 13.42 -7.65 20.17
CA PHE A 117 12.93 -7.19 21.47
C PHE A 117 13.69 -7.75 22.66
N GLN A 118 14.59 -8.71 22.45
CA GLN A 118 15.56 -9.11 23.45
C GLN A 118 16.54 -7.96 23.76
#